data_AF-A0AAV8XTF2-F1
#
_entry.id   AF-A0AAV8XTF2-F1
#
_cell.length_a   1.000
_cell.length_b   1.000
_cell.length_c   1.000
_cell.angle_alpha   90.00
_cell.angle_beta   90.00
_cell.angle_gamma   90.00
#
_symmetry.space_group_name_H-M   'P 1'
#
loop_
_entity.id
_entity.type
_entity.pdbx_description
1 polymer ?
#
loop_
_entity_poly.entity_id
_entity_poly.type
_entity_poly.pdbx_seq_one_letter_code
_entity_poly.pdbx_strand_id
1 'polypeptide(L)'
;MKCRYEVLDVPRDANEAEIKAAYEKLVLKWHPDNNLDNPEYAREQLQIIQQAYETLSDPEERAWYNRYWEPVLRRYSANYQDNSLDVNPYLTPACFQGHNDDDKGFYSVYRDVFEKIVKEELNFMDKIEFSKIPSFGNSITNYEEVAEFYGHWSNYSTKKSYIWLNNENKNDRQQAKKKRNEEIRNLVTFVMELDARLQDQKNNQEEIFLAYKQNSEQLRTPKKVRKTAAIIKTSYFPLYCM
;
A
#
# COMPACT_ATOMS: atom_id res chain seq x y z
N MET A 1 3.24 -1.27 26.86
CA MET A 1 3.04 -0.03 26.08
C MET A 1 1.68 0.52 26.48
N LYS A 2 1.62 1.67 27.17
CA LYS A 2 0.35 2.25 27.68
C LYS A 2 -0.19 3.29 26.70
N CYS A 3 -1.51 3.42 26.59
CA CYS A 3 -2.13 4.48 25.80
C CYS A 3 -1.88 5.85 26.45
N ARG A 4 -1.70 6.94 25.68
CA ARG A 4 -1.51 8.29 26.25
C ARG A 4 -2.74 8.73 27.06
N TYR A 5 -3.94 8.32 26.64
CA TYR A 5 -5.18 8.53 27.40
C TYR A 5 -5.17 7.77 28.74
N GLU A 6 -4.66 6.54 28.76
CA GLU A 6 -4.51 5.75 29.99
C GLU A 6 -3.42 6.30 30.92
N VAL A 7 -2.34 6.87 30.36
CA VAL A 7 -1.28 7.54 31.15
C VAL A 7 -1.85 8.75 31.89
N LEU A 8 -2.70 9.53 31.22
CA LEU A 8 -3.37 10.68 31.81
C LEU A 8 -4.63 10.32 32.60
N ASP A 9 -5.05 9.04 32.60
CA ASP A 9 -6.27 8.57 33.26
C ASP A 9 -7.54 9.33 32.81
N VAL A 10 -7.63 9.59 31.51
CA VAL A 10 -8.75 10.31 30.88
C VAL A 10 -9.45 9.45 29.83
N PRO A 11 -10.76 9.63 29.62
CA PRO A 11 -11.46 8.95 28.55
C PRO A 11 -11.05 9.50 27.18
N ARG A 12 -11.31 8.76 26.11
CA ARG A 12 -10.83 9.08 24.75
C ARG A 12 -11.50 10.31 24.14
N ASP A 13 -12.75 10.52 24.51
CA ASP A 13 -13.59 11.67 24.19
C ASP A 13 -13.31 12.89 25.07
N ALA A 14 -12.30 12.81 25.96
CA ALA A 14 -11.94 13.90 26.85
C ALA A 14 -11.66 15.19 26.07
N ASN A 15 -12.22 16.30 26.55
CA ASN A 15 -11.95 17.61 25.99
C ASN A 15 -10.56 18.12 26.43
N GLU A 16 -10.06 19.18 25.79
CA GLU A 16 -8.75 19.75 26.11
C GLU A 16 -8.63 20.21 27.57
N ALA A 17 -9.73 20.71 28.15
CA ALA A 17 -9.76 21.15 29.54
C ALA A 17 -9.61 19.97 30.53
N GLU A 18 -10.23 18.83 30.23
CA GLU A 18 -10.12 17.59 31.00
C GLU A 18 -8.72 16.99 30.91
N ILE A 19 -8.12 16.99 29.72
CA ILE A 19 -6.73 16.54 29.50
C ILE A 19 -5.76 17.41 30.32
N LYS A 20 -5.93 18.73 30.29
CA LYS A 20 -5.11 19.66 31.06
C LYS A 20 -5.29 19.49 32.56
N ALA A 21 -6.53 19.39 33.04
CA ALA A 21 -6.81 19.18 34.46
C ALA A 21 -6.21 17.86 34.98
N ALA A 22 -6.28 16.79 34.19
CA ALA A 22 -5.68 15.51 34.53
C ALA A 22 -4.15 15.58 34.58
N TYR A 23 -3.53 16.27 33.62
CA TYR A 23 -2.09 16.52 33.63
C TYR A 23 -1.64 17.27 34.89
N GLU A 24 -2.26 18.39 35.23
CA GLU A 24 -1.92 19.18 36.43
C GLU A 24 -2.04 18.35 37.72
N LYS A 25 -3.09 17.54 37.83
CA LYS A 25 -3.29 16.61 38.96
C LYS A 25 -2.19 15.57 39.06
N LEU A 26 -1.74 15.01 37.93
CA LEU A 26 -0.69 14.00 37.89
C LEU A 26 0.69 14.59 38.16
N VAL A 27 0.97 15.81 37.67
CA VAL A 27 2.22 16.52 37.98
C VAL A 27 2.35 16.79 39.48
N LEU A 28 1.28 17.26 40.13
CA LEU A 28 1.29 17.50 41.58
C LEU A 28 1.52 16.20 42.37
N LYS A 29 0.92 15.10 41.90
CA LYS A 29 1.08 13.77 42.51
C LYS A 29 2.52 13.25 42.40
N TRP A 30 3.15 13.43 41.25
CA TRP A 30 4.51 12.96 40.97
C TRP A 30 5.59 14.03 41.19
N HIS A 31 5.26 15.15 41.83
CA HIS A 31 6.22 16.20 42.14
C HIS A 31 7.33 15.65 43.06
N PRO A 32 8.61 16.00 42.83
CA PRO A 32 9.72 15.51 43.65
C PRO A 32 9.56 15.82 45.14
N ASP A 33 8.97 16.98 45.48
CA ASP A 33 8.72 17.36 46.88
C ASP A 33 7.76 16.40 47.61
N ASN A 34 6.85 15.75 46.90
CA ASN A 34 5.88 14.81 47.47
C ASN A 34 6.39 13.35 47.45
N ASN A 35 7.50 13.06 46.77
CA ASN A 35 8.02 11.71 46.53
C ASN A 35 9.50 11.60 46.92
N LEU A 36 9.84 12.06 48.13
CA LEU A 36 11.20 12.11 48.67
C LEU A 36 11.84 10.72 48.82
N ASP A 37 11.03 9.68 49.03
CA ASP A 37 11.50 8.30 49.24
C ASP A 37 11.96 7.64 47.94
N ASN A 38 11.47 8.08 46.77
CA ASN A 38 11.84 7.52 45.48
C ASN A 38 11.78 8.57 44.34
N PRO A 39 12.71 9.53 44.34
CA PRO A 39 12.68 10.67 43.41
C PRO A 39 12.91 10.26 41.96
N GLU A 40 13.70 9.21 41.71
CA GLU A 40 13.98 8.71 40.35
C GLU A 40 12.72 8.15 39.69
N TYR A 41 11.96 7.32 40.41
CA TYR A 41 10.72 6.75 39.88
C TYR A 41 9.66 7.83 39.60
N ALA A 42 9.56 8.83 40.49
CA ALA A 42 8.65 9.97 40.28
C ALA A 42 9.03 10.77 39.04
N ARG A 43 10.33 10.98 38.79
CA ARG A 43 10.84 11.66 37.60
C ARG A 43 10.50 10.90 36.31
N GLU A 44 10.65 9.58 36.29
CA GLU A 44 10.28 8.74 35.15
C GLU A 44 8.77 8.82 34.85
N GLN A 45 7.92 8.73 35.87
CA GLN A 45 6.47 8.84 35.67
C GLN A 45 6.10 10.23 35.14
N LEU A 46 6.69 11.29 35.70
CA LEU A 46 6.44 12.66 35.28
C LEU A 46 6.86 12.89 33.83
N GLN A 47 7.97 12.29 33.39
CA GLN A 47 8.39 12.34 31.98
C GLN A 47 7.39 11.64 31.04
N ILE A 48 6.85 10.49 31.44
CA ILE A 48 5.83 9.76 30.65
C ILE A 48 4.52 10.57 30.57
N ILE A 49 4.11 11.19 31.69
CA ILE A 49 2.93 12.05 31.77
C ILE A 49 3.09 13.29 30.90
N GLN A 50 4.26 13.94 30.95
CA GLN A 50 4.56 15.12 30.14
C GLN A 50 4.51 14.79 28.64
N GLN A 51 5.15 13.70 28.23
CA GLN A 51 5.03 13.24 26.84
C GLN A 51 3.56 12.99 26.48
N ALA A 52 2.81 12.28 27.33
CA ALA A 52 1.39 12.01 27.06
C ALA A 52 0.57 13.28 26.86
N TYR A 53 0.80 14.30 27.69
CA TYR A 53 0.17 15.61 27.56
C TYR A 53 0.59 16.35 26.30
N GLU A 54 1.88 16.43 25.96
CA GLU A 54 2.37 17.11 24.75
C GLU A 54 1.60 16.65 23.51
N THR A 55 1.50 15.34 23.30
CA THR A 55 0.80 14.78 22.12
C THR A 55 -0.72 14.86 22.18
N LEU A 56 -1.33 14.91 23.37
CA LEU A 56 -2.79 15.02 23.50
C LEU A 56 -3.29 16.47 23.58
N SER A 57 -2.40 17.41 23.89
CA SER A 57 -2.71 18.84 24.04
C SER A 57 -2.79 19.56 22.70
N ASP A 58 -2.01 19.15 21.70
CA ASP A 58 -2.08 19.69 20.34
C ASP A 58 -3.15 18.95 19.52
N PRO A 59 -4.16 19.64 18.95
CA PRO A 59 -5.19 19.02 18.12
C PRO A 59 -4.65 18.25 16.90
N GLU A 60 -3.60 18.75 16.25
CA GLU A 60 -2.99 18.10 15.09
C GLU A 60 -2.23 16.83 15.51
N GLU A 61 -1.43 16.91 16.57
CA GLU A 61 -0.74 15.73 17.10
C GLU A 61 -1.71 14.71 17.67
N ARG A 62 -2.80 15.13 18.32
CA ARG A 62 -3.85 14.25 18.84
C ARG A 62 -4.59 13.55 17.71
N ALA A 63 -4.92 14.27 16.64
CA ALA A 63 -5.55 13.69 15.45
C ALA A 63 -4.62 12.67 14.78
N TRP A 64 -3.34 12.99 14.65
CA TRP A 64 -2.33 12.07 14.15
C TRP A 64 -2.20 10.83 15.07
N TYR A 65 -2.07 11.03 16.38
CA TYR A 65 -1.97 9.97 17.36
C TYR A 65 -3.20 9.05 17.31
N ASN A 66 -4.40 9.60 17.24
CA ASN A 66 -5.62 8.80 17.08
C ASN A 66 -5.60 8.02 15.76
N ARG A 67 -5.24 8.65 14.64
CA ARG A 67 -5.20 7.99 13.33
C ARG A 67 -4.22 6.81 13.27
N TYR A 68 -3.03 6.95 13.84
CA TYR A 68 -1.96 5.96 13.71
C TYR A 68 -1.90 4.97 14.88
N TRP A 69 -2.17 5.44 16.10
CA TRP A 69 -1.98 4.66 17.32
C TRP A 69 -3.26 3.97 17.80
N GLU A 70 -4.43 4.53 17.52
CA GLU A 70 -5.70 3.89 17.87
C GLU A 70 -5.91 2.56 17.16
N PRO A 71 -5.68 2.43 15.83
CA PRO A 71 -5.79 1.14 15.18
C PRO A 71 -4.83 0.13 15.82
N VAL A 72 -3.58 0.53 16.05
CA VAL A 72 -2.54 -0.33 16.64
C VAL A 72 -2.93 -0.82 18.03
N LEU A 73 -3.37 0.07 18.93
CA LEU A 73 -3.82 -0.30 20.27
C LEU A 73 -5.11 -1.13 20.25
N ARG A 74 -6.05 -0.83 19.35
CA ARG A 74 -7.25 -1.66 19.14
C ARG A 74 -6.87 -3.08 18.73
N ARG A 75 -5.72 -3.28 18.06
CA ARG A 75 -5.17 -4.62 17.75
C ARG A 75 -4.53 -5.35 18.93
N TYR A 76 -4.13 -4.62 19.96
CA TYR A 76 -3.61 -5.17 21.23
C TYR A 76 -4.71 -5.54 22.23
N SER A 77 -5.95 -5.07 22.01
CA SER A 77 -7.10 -5.51 22.79
C SER A 77 -7.36 -6.99 22.52
N ALA A 78 -7.66 -7.76 23.57
CA ALA A 78 -7.79 -9.22 23.54
C ALA A 78 -8.83 -9.78 22.54
N ASN A 79 -9.62 -8.91 21.88
CA ASN A 79 -10.67 -9.25 20.94
C ASN A 79 -10.36 -8.79 19.48
N TYR A 80 -9.11 -8.52 19.10
CA TYR A 80 -8.80 -8.12 17.72
C TYR A 80 -8.95 -9.28 16.74
N GLN A 81 -9.91 -9.15 15.83
CA GLN A 81 -10.03 -9.98 14.63
C GLN A 81 -9.39 -9.23 13.46
N ASP A 82 -8.42 -9.89 12.80
CA ASP A 82 -7.80 -9.34 11.60
C ASP A 82 -8.79 -9.44 10.43
N ASN A 83 -9.62 -8.40 10.27
CA ASN A 83 -10.56 -8.28 9.17
C ASN A 83 -9.88 -7.85 7.85
N SER A 84 -8.59 -8.17 7.67
CA SER A 84 -7.91 -7.95 6.39
C SER A 84 -8.60 -8.77 5.31
N LEU A 85 -8.79 -8.18 4.13
CA LEU A 85 -9.40 -8.83 2.98
C LEU A 85 -8.65 -10.11 2.65
N ASP A 86 -9.37 -11.23 2.68
CA ASP A 86 -8.89 -12.50 2.13
C ASP A 86 -8.91 -12.41 0.61
N VAL A 87 -7.73 -12.48 0.01
CA VAL A 87 -7.55 -12.38 -1.45
C VAL A 87 -7.74 -13.73 -2.13
N ASN A 88 -7.66 -14.85 -1.40
CA ASN A 88 -7.70 -16.19 -1.99
C ASN A 88 -8.97 -16.48 -2.81
N PRO A 89 -10.18 -16.04 -2.42
CA PRO A 89 -11.38 -16.24 -3.22
C PRO A 89 -11.32 -15.56 -4.60
N TYR A 90 -10.51 -14.51 -4.73
CA TYR A 90 -10.33 -13.75 -5.97
C TYR A 90 -9.25 -14.33 -6.87
N LEU A 91 -8.49 -15.34 -6.42
CA LEU A 91 -7.50 -16.08 -7.23
C LEU A 91 -8.15 -17.19 -8.08
N THR A 92 -9.47 -17.14 -8.29
CA THR A 92 -10.21 -18.13 -9.07
C THR A 92 -10.94 -17.43 -10.21
N PRO A 93 -10.86 -17.92 -11.46
CA PRO A 93 -11.55 -17.30 -12.60
C PRO A 93 -13.09 -17.22 -12.46
N ALA A 94 -13.67 -17.97 -11.53
CA ALA A 94 -15.09 -17.96 -11.22
C ALA A 94 -15.56 -16.68 -10.47
N CYS A 95 -14.64 -15.82 -10.02
CA CYS A 95 -14.99 -14.63 -9.23
C CYS A 95 -15.53 -13.46 -10.09
N PHE A 96 -15.45 -13.53 -11.42
CA PHE A 96 -15.94 -12.51 -12.34
C PHE A 96 -16.67 -13.12 -13.55
N GLN A 97 -17.47 -12.31 -14.24
CA GLN A 97 -18.25 -12.69 -15.42
C GLN A 97 -17.88 -11.81 -16.60
N GLY A 98 -16.98 -12.32 -17.45
CA GLY A 98 -16.53 -11.62 -18.66
C GLY A 98 -15.58 -10.46 -18.40
N HIS A 99 -14.95 -9.96 -19.48
CA HIS A 99 -14.00 -8.85 -19.47
C HIS A 99 -14.69 -7.52 -19.77
N ASN A 100 -15.60 -7.11 -18.90
CA ASN A 100 -16.34 -5.86 -19.04
C ASN A 100 -16.37 -5.08 -17.71
N ASP A 101 -16.97 -3.88 -17.75
CA ASP A 101 -17.10 -2.96 -16.61
C ASP A 101 -18.44 -3.11 -15.86
N ASP A 102 -19.21 -4.16 -16.14
CA ASP A 102 -20.45 -4.43 -15.40
C ASP A 102 -20.14 -4.71 -13.92
N ASP A 103 -21.16 -4.70 -13.06
CA ASP A 103 -21.00 -4.90 -11.60
C ASP A 103 -20.29 -6.22 -11.24
N LYS A 104 -20.36 -7.23 -12.11
CA LYS A 104 -19.68 -8.53 -11.96
C LYS A 104 -18.58 -8.76 -12.99
N GLY A 105 -18.29 -7.76 -13.82
CA GLY A 105 -17.24 -7.80 -14.81
C GLY A 105 -15.86 -7.82 -14.17
N PHE A 106 -14.88 -8.35 -14.91
CA PHE A 106 -13.48 -8.41 -14.50
C PHE A 106 -12.99 -7.07 -13.92
N TYR A 107 -13.26 -5.96 -14.61
CA TYR A 107 -12.71 -4.67 -14.23
C TYR A 107 -13.30 -4.13 -12.92
N SER A 108 -14.60 -4.30 -12.71
CA SER A 108 -15.27 -3.84 -11.49
C SER A 108 -14.90 -4.69 -10.27
N VAL A 109 -14.85 -6.02 -10.43
CA VAL A 109 -14.48 -6.93 -9.33
C VAL A 109 -13.07 -6.63 -8.83
N TYR A 110 -12.08 -6.56 -9.72
CA TYR A 110 -10.70 -6.34 -9.30
C TYR A 110 -10.42 -4.90 -8.86
N ARG A 111 -11.08 -3.90 -9.48
CA ARG A 111 -11.05 -2.51 -8.99
C ARG A 111 -11.50 -2.43 -7.54
N ASP A 112 -12.63 -3.05 -7.21
CA ASP A 112 -13.14 -3.07 -5.83
C ASP A 112 -12.19 -3.78 -4.86
N VAL A 113 -11.56 -4.87 -5.29
CA VAL A 113 -10.58 -5.61 -4.48
C VAL A 113 -9.37 -4.73 -4.16
N PHE A 114 -8.76 -4.10 -5.18
CA PHE A 114 -7.61 -3.23 -4.99
C PHE A 114 -7.97 -1.99 -4.17
N GLU A 115 -9.15 -1.39 -4.38
CA GLU A 115 -9.62 -0.28 -3.54
C GLU A 115 -9.80 -0.68 -2.08
N LYS A 116 -10.31 -1.87 -1.79
CA LYS A 116 -10.41 -2.40 -0.42
C LYS A 116 -9.03 -2.56 0.20
N ILE A 117 -8.06 -3.09 -0.54
CA ILE A 117 -6.67 -3.21 -0.07
C ILE A 117 -6.10 -1.82 0.24
N VAL A 118 -6.30 -0.84 -0.64
CA VAL A 118 -5.85 0.54 -0.40
C VAL A 118 -6.53 1.14 0.84
N LYS A 119 -7.84 0.95 1.02
CA LYS A 119 -8.58 1.44 2.21
C LYS A 119 -8.03 0.85 3.51
N GLU A 120 -7.58 -0.40 3.51
CA GLU A 120 -6.92 -0.99 4.68
C GLU A 120 -5.58 -0.31 5.01
N GLU A 121 -4.80 -0.02 3.97
CA GLU A 121 -3.47 0.58 4.09
C GLU A 121 -3.51 2.09 4.36
N LEU A 122 -4.60 2.78 4.00
CA LEU A 122 -4.81 4.21 4.23
C LEU A 122 -4.70 4.60 5.72
N ASN A 123 -4.96 3.68 6.63
CA ASN A 123 -4.76 3.89 8.07
C ASN A 123 -3.28 4.04 8.46
N PHE A 124 -2.35 3.65 7.58
CA PHE A 124 -0.90 3.62 7.83
C PHE A 124 -0.10 4.53 6.89
N MET A 125 -0.73 5.09 5.85
CA MET A 125 -0.11 5.96 4.86
C MET A 125 -0.43 7.44 5.12
N ASP A 126 0.42 8.36 4.68
CA ASP A 126 0.05 9.78 4.63
C ASP A 126 -0.71 10.13 3.32
N LYS A 127 -1.23 11.37 3.21
CA LYS A 127 -1.99 11.81 2.02
C LYS A 127 -1.15 11.83 0.74
N ILE A 128 0.16 12.06 0.86
CA ILE A 128 1.10 12.16 -0.27
C ILE A 128 1.46 10.75 -0.78
N GLU A 129 1.60 9.79 0.12
CA GLU A 129 1.76 8.38 -0.23
C GLU A 129 0.51 7.83 -0.92
N PHE A 130 -0.68 8.19 -0.42
CA PHE A 130 -1.95 7.76 -1.03
C PHE A 130 -2.14 8.30 -2.45
N SER A 131 -1.79 9.56 -2.72
CA SER A 131 -1.95 10.16 -4.06
C SER A 131 -1.05 9.55 -5.13
N LYS A 132 -0.02 8.80 -4.73
CA LYS A 132 0.90 8.08 -5.63
C LYS A 132 0.41 6.67 -5.99
N ILE A 133 -0.70 6.21 -5.40
CA ILE A 133 -1.21 4.87 -5.67
C ILE A 133 -2.05 4.92 -6.95
N PRO A 134 -1.63 4.24 -8.03
CA PRO A 134 -2.39 4.19 -9.27
C PRO A 134 -3.67 3.38 -9.10
N SER A 135 -4.74 3.81 -9.76
CA SER A 135 -6.03 3.11 -9.81
C SER A 135 -6.01 1.98 -10.85
N PHE A 136 -6.86 0.96 -10.68
CA PHE A 136 -6.94 -0.15 -11.63
C PHE A 136 -7.48 0.24 -13.02
N GLY A 137 -8.20 1.36 -13.08
CA GLY A 137 -8.88 1.80 -14.31
C GLY A 137 -10.08 0.93 -14.67
N ASN A 138 -10.44 0.93 -15.95
CA ASN A 138 -11.58 0.26 -16.58
C ASN A 138 -11.15 -0.43 -17.89
N SER A 139 -12.10 -0.98 -18.66
CA SER A 139 -11.80 -1.67 -19.93
C SER A 139 -11.13 -0.78 -20.99
N ILE A 140 -11.33 0.54 -20.95
CA ILE A 140 -10.81 1.50 -21.93
C ILE A 140 -9.55 2.23 -21.47
N THR A 141 -9.04 1.93 -20.28
CA THR A 141 -7.81 2.55 -19.75
C THR A 141 -6.63 2.26 -20.67
N ASN A 142 -5.82 3.29 -20.93
CA ASN A 142 -4.66 3.18 -21.80
C ASN A 142 -3.56 2.30 -21.20
N TYR A 143 -2.66 1.82 -22.06
CA TYR A 143 -1.59 0.92 -21.65
C TYR A 143 -0.60 1.54 -20.65
N GLU A 144 -0.32 2.84 -20.76
CA GLU A 144 0.65 3.52 -19.89
C GLU A 144 0.17 3.54 -18.44
N GLU A 145 -1.09 3.93 -18.20
CA GLU A 145 -1.71 3.88 -16.88
C GLU A 145 -1.81 2.46 -16.33
N VAL A 146 -2.10 1.47 -17.19
CA VAL A 146 -2.12 0.05 -16.81
C VAL A 146 -0.72 -0.42 -16.42
N ALA A 147 0.32 -0.01 -17.15
CA ALA A 147 1.71 -0.34 -16.85
C ALA A 147 2.18 0.30 -15.53
N GLU A 148 1.81 1.57 -15.27
CA GLU A 148 2.06 2.22 -13.98
C GLU A 148 1.39 1.48 -12.83
N PHE A 149 0.12 1.07 -13.03
CA PHE A 149 -0.62 0.26 -12.07
C PHE A 149 0.13 -1.03 -11.72
N TYR A 150 0.40 -1.88 -12.71
CA TYR A 150 1.06 -3.15 -12.45
C TYR A 150 2.51 -2.98 -11.96
N GLY A 151 3.21 -1.92 -12.38
CA GLY A 151 4.53 -1.58 -11.87
C GLY A 151 4.53 -1.24 -10.38
N HIS A 152 3.55 -0.46 -9.92
CA HIS A 152 3.36 -0.15 -8.49
C HIS A 152 3.01 -1.42 -7.70
N TRP A 153 2.00 -2.17 -8.16
CA TRP A 153 1.44 -3.29 -7.42
C TRP A 153 2.31 -4.55 -7.44
N SER A 154 3.15 -4.75 -8.46
CA SER A 154 4.15 -5.84 -8.46
C SER A 154 5.22 -5.64 -7.38
N ASN A 155 5.52 -4.37 -7.06
CA ASN A 155 6.45 -3.98 -6.00
C ASN A 155 5.75 -3.73 -4.65
N TYR A 156 4.46 -4.10 -4.53
CA TYR A 156 3.65 -3.83 -3.36
C TYR A 156 4.35 -4.26 -2.06
N SER A 157 4.26 -3.41 -1.05
CA SER A 157 4.70 -3.71 0.31
C SER A 157 3.75 -3.03 1.30
N THR A 158 3.14 -3.83 2.17
CA THR A 158 2.23 -3.34 3.21
C THR A 158 2.95 -2.36 4.14
N LYS A 159 2.27 -1.26 4.46
CA LYS A 159 2.71 -0.27 5.46
C LYS A 159 2.28 -0.68 6.86
N LYS A 160 1.43 -1.70 6.99
CA LYS A 160 1.06 -2.30 8.29
C LYS A 160 2.31 -2.71 9.05
N SER A 161 2.38 -2.32 10.32
CA SER A 161 3.57 -2.54 11.15
C SER A 161 3.64 -3.94 11.78
N TYR A 162 2.49 -4.64 11.90
CA TYR A 162 2.34 -5.95 12.57
C TYR A 162 2.88 -6.01 13.99
N ILE A 163 2.99 -4.87 14.67
CA ILE A 163 3.56 -4.79 16.03
C ILE A 163 2.75 -5.65 17.01
N TRP A 164 1.44 -5.82 16.77
CA TRP A 164 0.55 -6.66 17.59
C TRP A 164 0.82 -8.17 17.52
N LEU A 165 1.55 -8.66 16.52
CA LEU A 165 1.98 -10.06 16.48
C LEU A 165 3.20 -10.23 17.39
N ASN A 166 2.90 -10.63 18.63
CA ASN A 166 3.77 -11.11 19.70
C ASN A 166 4.93 -10.15 20.08
N ASN A 167 4.88 -9.62 21.31
CA ASN A 167 5.74 -8.53 21.79
C ASN A 167 7.25 -8.83 21.83
N GLU A 168 7.70 -10.08 21.59
CA GLU A 168 9.11 -10.47 21.83
C GLU A 168 9.84 -11.08 20.63
N ASN A 169 9.17 -11.50 19.56
CA ASN A 169 9.84 -12.13 18.41
C ASN A 169 9.76 -11.28 17.12
N LYS A 170 10.88 -10.64 16.75
CA LYS A 170 10.96 -9.84 15.51
C LYS A 170 10.66 -10.67 14.26
N ASN A 171 10.90 -11.99 14.30
CA ASN A 171 10.73 -12.88 13.16
C ASN A 171 9.26 -13.05 12.75
N ASP A 172 8.36 -13.20 13.72
CA ASP A 172 6.93 -13.43 13.45
C ASP A 172 6.29 -12.25 12.72
N ARG A 173 6.68 -11.02 13.08
CA ARG A 173 6.23 -9.79 12.41
C ARG A 173 6.75 -9.70 10.98
N GLN A 174 8.01 -10.07 10.77
CA GLN A 174 8.61 -10.09 9.43
C GLN A 174 7.94 -11.16 8.56
N GLN A 175 7.66 -12.34 9.12
CA GLN A 175 6.97 -13.41 8.43
C GLN A 175 5.54 -13.02 8.05
N ALA A 176 4.79 -12.38 8.94
CA ALA A 176 3.44 -11.90 8.63
C ALA A 176 3.43 -10.83 7.53
N LYS A 177 4.36 -9.86 7.59
CA LYS A 177 4.55 -8.88 6.52
C LYS A 177 4.87 -9.55 5.18
N LYS A 178 5.81 -10.50 5.21
CA LYS A 178 6.22 -11.25 4.03
C LYS A 178 5.03 -12.00 3.43
N LYS A 179 4.27 -12.72 4.26
CA LYS A 179 3.08 -13.47 3.84
C LYS A 179 2.04 -12.56 3.17
N ARG A 180 1.69 -11.43 3.79
CA ARG A 180 0.73 -10.47 3.20
C ARG A 180 1.22 -9.90 1.87
N ASN A 181 2.51 -9.58 1.79
CA ASN A 181 3.09 -9.06 0.55
C ASN A 181 3.05 -10.12 -0.56
N GLU A 182 3.36 -11.38 -0.25
CA GLU A 182 3.29 -12.49 -1.20
C GLU A 182 1.85 -12.73 -1.67
N GLU A 183 0.86 -12.72 -0.77
CA GLU A 183 -0.57 -12.85 -1.11
C GLU A 183 -1.01 -11.80 -2.14
N ILE A 184 -0.68 -10.52 -1.91
CA ILE A 184 -1.08 -9.43 -2.82
C ILE A 184 -0.29 -9.50 -4.13
N ARG A 185 1.00 -9.82 -4.10
CA ARG A 185 1.79 -9.96 -5.33
C ARG A 185 1.32 -11.13 -6.19
N ASN A 186 0.95 -12.25 -5.58
CA ASN A 186 0.36 -13.39 -6.29
C ASN A 186 -0.97 -13.01 -6.95
N LEU A 187 -1.82 -12.25 -6.24
CA LEU A 187 -3.04 -11.68 -6.84
C LEU A 187 -2.71 -10.80 -8.05
N VAL A 188 -1.73 -9.92 -7.93
CA VAL A 188 -1.32 -9.04 -9.04
C VAL A 188 -0.85 -9.83 -10.24
N THR A 189 0.00 -10.85 -10.04
CA THR A 189 0.45 -11.73 -11.12
C THR A 189 -0.72 -12.46 -11.79
N PHE A 190 -1.65 -12.99 -10.99
CA PHE A 190 -2.84 -13.66 -11.51
C PHE A 190 -3.73 -12.72 -12.34
N VAL A 191 -4.02 -11.53 -11.84
CA VAL A 191 -4.82 -10.53 -12.55
C VAL A 191 -4.12 -10.08 -13.83
N MET A 192 -2.80 -9.89 -13.79
CA MET A 192 -1.98 -9.51 -14.94
C MET A 192 -2.02 -10.55 -16.06
N GLU A 193 -2.09 -11.86 -15.73
CA GLU A 193 -2.25 -12.93 -16.71
C GLU A 193 -3.64 -12.95 -17.34
N LEU A 194 -4.67 -12.55 -16.59
CA LEU A 194 -6.05 -12.54 -17.05
C LEU A 194 -6.49 -11.25 -17.76
N ASP A 195 -5.73 -10.16 -17.63
CA ASP A 195 -6.11 -8.85 -18.16
C ASP A 195 -6.04 -8.80 -19.69
N ALA A 196 -7.20 -8.72 -20.33
CA ALA A 196 -7.31 -8.63 -21.79
C ALA A 196 -6.51 -7.44 -22.37
N ARG A 197 -6.43 -6.30 -21.66
CA ARG A 197 -5.70 -5.11 -22.12
C ARG A 197 -4.21 -5.39 -22.34
N LEU A 198 -3.64 -6.26 -21.51
CA LEU A 198 -2.23 -6.67 -21.62
C LEU A 198 -2.01 -7.76 -22.66
N GLN A 199 -2.96 -8.69 -22.79
CA GLN A 199 -2.87 -9.74 -23.80
C GLN A 199 -2.98 -9.16 -25.22
N ASP A 200 -3.88 -8.21 -25.44
CA ASP A 200 -4.03 -7.52 -26.73
C ASP A 200 -2.75 -6.79 -27.13
N GLN A 201 -2.06 -6.16 -26.17
CA GLN A 201 -0.77 -5.50 -26.43
C GLN A 201 0.34 -6.49 -26.76
N LYS A 202 0.44 -7.61 -26.03
CA LYS A 202 1.40 -8.68 -26.33
C LYS A 202 1.18 -9.23 -27.73
N ASN A 203 -0.06 -9.56 -28.07
CA ASN A 203 -0.43 -10.08 -29.38
C ASN A 203 -0.08 -9.08 -30.50
N ASN A 204 -0.43 -7.80 -30.33
CA ASN A 204 -0.07 -6.76 -31.30
C ASN A 204 1.46 -6.63 -31.49
N GLN A 205 2.25 -6.68 -30.41
CA GLN A 205 3.70 -6.61 -30.50
C GLN A 205 4.30 -7.86 -31.17
N GLU A 206 3.76 -9.04 -30.88
CA GLU A 206 4.16 -10.29 -31.52
C GLU A 206 3.85 -10.29 -33.01
N GLU A 207 2.66 -9.80 -33.42
CA GLU A 207 2.29 -9.65 -34.82
C GLU A 207 3.23 -8.70 -35.57
N ILE A 208 3.53 -7.54 -34.99
CA ILE A 208 4.48 -6.58 -35.54
C ILE A 208 5.85 -7.25 -35.71
N PHE A 209 6.34 -7.94 -34.68
CA PHE A 209 7.61 -8.64 -34.71
C PHE A 209 7.66 -9.72 -35.79
N LEU A 210 6.62 -10.54 -35.91
CA LEU A 210 6.49 -11.57 -36.95
C LEU A 210 6.48 -10.94 -38.35
N ALA A 211 5.77 -9.83 -38.55
CA ALA A 211 5.75 -9.10 -39.81
C ALA A 211 7.14 -8.57 -40.18
N TYR A 212 7.89 -8.02 -39.21
CA TYR A 212 9.28 -7.61 -39.43
C TYR A 212 10.17 -8.78 -39.81
N LYS A 213 10.04 -9.92 -39.11
CA LYS A 213 10.81 -11.14 -39.41
C LYS A 213 10.51 -11.65 -40.82
N GLN A 214 9.24 -11.78 -41.19
CA GLN A 214 8.82 -12.21 -42.54
C GLN A 214 9.32 -11.26 -43.63
N ASN A 215 9.19 -9.94 -43.43
CA ASN A 215 9.72 -8.95 -44.38
C ASN A 215 11.24 -9.05 -44.52
N SER A 216 11.97 -9.29 -43.43
CA SER A 216 13.43 -9.47 -43.46
C SER A 216 13.85 -10.76 -44.17
N GLU A 217 13.09 -11.85 -44.04
CA GLU A 217 13.34 -13.12 -44.71
C GLU A 217 13.01 -13.04 -46.21
N GLN A 218 11.92 -12.37 -46.58
CA GLN A 218 11.58 -12.10 -47.98
C GLN A 218 12.65 -11.26 -48.69
N LEU A 219 13.25 -10.28 -47.99
CA LEU A 219 14.38 -9.49 -48.50
C LEU A 219 15.68 -10.30 -48.64
N ARG A 220 15.84 -11.40 -47.90
CA ARG A 220 17.00 -12.32 -47.99
C ARG A 220 16.85 -13.36 -49.10
N THR A 221 15.65 -13.59 -49.63
CA THR A 221 15.47 -14.44 -50.81
C THR A 221 16.06 -13.75 -52.05
N PRO A 222 16.91 -14.42 -52.85
CA PRO A 222 17.54 -13.77 -54.00
C PRO A 222 16.48 -13.51 -55.09
N LYS A 223 15.98 -12.28 -55.17
CA LYS A 223 15.22 -11.80 -56.33
C LYS A 223 16.13 -11.87 -57.56
N LYS A 224 15.76 -12.70 -58.54
CA LYS A 224 16.28 -12.66 -59.91
C LYS A 224 16.14 -11.24 -60.48
N VAL A 225 17.28 -10.55 -60.59
CA VAL A 225 17.71 -9.48 -61.52
C VAL A 225 16.63 -8.71 -62.31
N ARG A 226 16.56 -7.37 -62.17
CA ARG A 226 17.01 -6.37 -63.18
C ARG A 226 16.65 -4.90 -62.81
N LYS A 227 17.71 -4.06 -62.83
CA LYS A 227 17.88 -2.65 -63.28
C LYS A 227 16.66 -1.70 -63.10
N THR A 228 16.73 -0.53 -62.45
CA THR A 228 17.67 0.59 -62.63
C THR A 228 17.57 1.59 -61.46
N ALA A 229 18.71 2.20 -61.14
CA ALA A 229 18.94 3.60 -60.77
C ALA A 229 18.20 4.28 -59.58
N ALA A 230 19.07 4.79 -58.71
CA ALA A 230 19.08 6.15 -58.14
C ALA A 230 18.45 6.38 -56.74
N ILE A 231 19.37 6.71 -55.81
CA ILE A 231 19.39 7.86 -54.88
C ILE A 231 18.08 8.03 -54.08
N ILE A 232 18.06 7.87 -52.74
CA ILE A 232 18.50 8.87 -51.76
C ILE A 232 18.98 8.16 -50.48
N LYS A 233 20.22 8.45 -50.07
CA LYS A 233 20.70 8.33 -48.69
C LYS A 233 19.97 9.38 -47.84
N THR A 234 19.48 9.05 -46.65
CA THR A 234 19.94 9.59 -45.34
C THR A 234 18.92 9.37 -44.22
N SER A 235 19.48 9.13 -43.04
CA SER A 235 18.91 9.20 -41.69
C SER A 235 17.69 8.34 -41.38
N TYR A 236 17.91 7.22 -40.67
CA TYR A 236 17.86 7.22 -39.20
C TYR A 236 18.35 5.85 -38.72
N PHE A 237 19.56 5.82 -38.12
CA PHE A 237 20.04 4.70 -37.31
C PHE A 237 19.49 4.89 -35.87
N PRO A 238 19.37 3.79 -35.09
CA PRO A 238 18.51 3.66 -33.93
C PRO A 238 19.22 4.11 -32.64
N LEU A 239 18.44 4.48 -31.62
CA LEU A 239 18.97 4.55 -30.25
C LEU A 239 18.05 3.84 -29.25
N TYR A 240 18.66 2.79 -28.68
CA TYR A 240 18.65 2.37 -27.28
C TYR A 240 17.58 1.39 -26.77
N CYS A 241 18.04 0.14 -26.62
CA CYS A 241 17.96 -0.61 -25.37
C CYS A 241 18.40 0.25 -24.18
N MET A 242 17.60 0.28 -23.11
CA MET A 242 17.94 -0.18 -21.76
C MET A 242 16.68 -0.14 -20.89
#